data_AF-B1MNE4-F1
#
_entry.id   AF-B1MNE4-F1
#
_cell.length_a   1.000
_cell.length_b   1.000
_cell.length_c   1.000
_cell.angle_alpha   90.00
_cell.angle_beta   90.00
_cell.angle_gamma   90.00
#
_symmetry.space_group_name_H-M   'P 1'
#
loop_
_entity.id
_entity.type
_entity.pdbx_description
1 polymer ?
#
loop_
_entity_poly.entity_id
_entity_poly.type
_entity_poly.pdbx_seq_one_letter_code
_entity_poly.pdbx_strand_id
1 'polypeptide(L)'
;MSVSDSFFLDKGSQHKLREELASIPRMIGELSVTLTRQARIQRPGLSMSRRPKPESQVPIHIGAHNAADVLHNCLGTWVRLVCEQRAIVWDKGNDIITLAKWLRVNMIALALTEGSEEAYEDIKAAIDDCWRQIDIPADDDIVIDRGRVHEANKHIVTADTIEPIARRIGEMGKKLNAQRVHSLTRGGHLRPVSSDPDTGKKFYRLGDVLHAHNNCEKRDRKKGA
;
A
#
# COMPACT_ATOMS: atom_id res chain seq x y z
N MET A 1 -19.88 -33.61 -27.92
CA MET A 1 -19.13 -33.20 -26.71
C MET A 1 -18.43 -31.89 -27.04
N SER A 2 -18.89 -30.77 -26.47
CA SER A 2 -18.22 -29.48 -26.65
C SER A 2 -16.89 -29.54 -25.92
N VAL A 3 -15.79 -29.37 -26.65
CA VAL A 3 -14.42 -29.26 -26.09
C VAL A 3 -14.37 -27.94 -25.32
N SER A 4 -14.80 -27.98 -24.06
CA SER A 4 -14.48 -26.92 -23.13
C SER A 4 -12.97 -26.99 -22.94
N ASP A 5 -12.22 -26.07 -23.55
CA ASP A 5 -10.77 -25.90 -23.35
C ASP A 5 -10.48 -25.93 -21.84
N SER A 6 -10.05 -27.09 -21.37
CA SER A 6 -9.83 -27.34 -19.96
C SER A 6 -8.43 -26.84 -19.64
N PHE A 7 -8.33 -25.52 -19.40
CA PHE A 7 -7.13 -24.94 -18.84
C PHE A 7 -6.90 -25.50 -17.43
N PHE A 8 -5.65 -25.83 -17.11
CA PHE A 8 -5.25 -26.20 -15.76
C PHE A 8 -5.32 -24.97 -14.84
N LEU A 9 -4.87 -23.81 -15.33
CA LEU A 9 -5.10 -22.52 -14.66
C LEU A 9 -6.44 -21.91 -15.10
N ASP A 10 -7.36 -21.71 -14.17
CA ASP A 10 -8.68 -21.16 -14.48
C ASP A 10 -8.60 -19.71 -15.02
N LYS A 11 -9.62 -19.30 -15.79
CA LYS A 11 -9.65 -17.97 -16.43
C LYS A 11 -9.61 -16.80 -15.44
N GLY A 12 -10.14 -16.97 -14.23
CA GLY A 12 -10.09 -15.96 -13.17
C GLY A 12 -8.66 -15.78 -12.65
N SER A 13 -7.99 -16.88 -12.36
CA SER A 13 -6.58 -16.87 -11.93
C SER A 13 -5.64 -16.39 -13.03
N GLN A 14 -5.91 -16.70 -14.30
CA GLN A 14 -5.18 -16.10 -15.44
C GLN A 14 -5.27 -14.57 -15.46
N HIS A 15 -6.47 -14.00 -15.21
CA HIS A 15 -6.66 -12.55 -15.18
C HIS A 15 -5.91 -11.93 -14.00
N LYS A 16 -6.05 -12.50 -12.79
CA LYS A 16 -5.35 -12.02 -11.60
C LYS A 16 -3.84 -12.08 -11.79
N LEU A 17 -3.31 -13.20 -12.28
CA LEU A 17 -1.88 -13.37 -12.53
C LEU A 17 -1.36 -12.34 -13.55
N ARG A 18 -2.14 -12.01 -14.58
CA ARG A 18 -1.77 -10.99 -15.58
C ARG A 18 -1.63 -9.60 -14.95
N GLU A 19 -2.53 -9.24 -14.03
CA GLU A 19 -2.47 -7.99 -13.27
C GLU A 19 -1.25 -7.98 -12.34
N GLU A 20 -1.02 -9.05 -11.58
CA GLU A 20 0.13 -9.18 -10.68
C GLU A 20 1.46 -9.07 -11.45
N LEU A 21 1.62 -9.79 -12.56
CA LEU A 21 2.79 -9.70 -13.43
C LEU A 21 2.98 -8.30 -14.04
N ALA A 22 1.90 -7.54 -14.24
CA ALA A 22 1.96 -6.16 -14.72
C ALA A 22 2.53 -5.19 -13.66
N SER A 23 2.40 -5.52 -12.37
CA SER A 23 2.89 -4.70 -11.26
C SER A 23 4.41 -4.82 -11.04
N ILE A 24 5.01 -5.93 -11.47
CA ILE A 24 6.43 -6.28 -11.22
C ILE A 24 7.41 -5.16 -11.62
N PRO A 25 7.34 -4.53 -12.81
CA PRO A 25 8.31 -3.48 -13.17
C PRO A 25 8.31 -2.29 -12.21
N ARG A 26 7.12 -1.88 -11.72
CA ARG A 26 7.01 -0.82 -10.71
C ARG A 26 7.59 -1.27 -9.38
N MET A 27 7.24 -2.47 -8.94
CA MET A 27 7.74 -3.05 -7.69
C MET A 27 9.28 -3.16 -7.68
N ILE A 28 9.90 -3.59 -8.77
CA ILE A 28 11.37 -3.65 -8.90
C ILE A 28 12.00 -2.25 -8.78
N GLY A 29 11.34 -1.22 -9.30
CA GLY A 29 11.75 0.18 -9.08
C GLY A 29 11.79 0.55 -7.60
N GLU A 30 10.71 0.27 -6.87
CA GLU A 30 10.60 0.53 -5.42
C GLU A 30 11.56 -0.32 -4.58
N LEU A 31 11.77 -1.58 -4.97
CA LEU A 31 12.70 -2.50 -4.32
C LEU A 31 14.15 -2.03 -4.49
N SER A 32 14.50 -1.51 -5.67
CA SER A 32 15.82 -0.92 -5.94
C SER A 32 16.08 0.33 -5.09
N VAL A 33 15.06 1.17 -4.89
CA VAL A 33 15.13 2.29 -3.94
C VAL A 33 15.31 1.77 -2.51
N THR A 34 14.57 0.74 -2.11
CA THR A 34 14.71 0.16 -0.76
C THR A 34 16.10 -0.44 -0.51
N LEU A 35 16.63 -1.19 -1.48
CA LEU A 35 17.97 -1.76 -1.45
C LEU A 35 19.05 -0.69 -1.25
N THR A 36 18.87 0.49 -1.84
CA THR A 36 19.85 1.60 -1.79
C THR A 36 19.62 2.58 -0.62
N ARG A 37 18.37 2.73 -0.13
CA ARG A 37 17.97 3.72 0.89
C ARG A 37 18.25 3.26 2.33
N GLN A 38 18.33 1.96 2.60
CA GLN A 38 18.48 1.40 3.96
C GLN A 38 19.88 0.86 4.32
N ALA A 39 20.95 1.31 3.67
CA ALA A 39 22.27 1.28 4.29
C ALA A 39 22.32 2.04 5.64
N ARG A 40 21.32 2.87 5.95
CA ARG A 40 21.34 3.83 7.07
C ARG A 40 20.33 3.56 8.20
N ILE A 41 19.23 2.85 7.97
CA ILE A 41 18.15 2.68 8.96
C ILE A 41 17.46 1.32 8.75
N GLN A 42 17.98 0.25 9.37
CA GLN A 42 17.21 -1.00 9.49
C GLN A 42 16.21 -0.88 10.66
N ARG A 43 14.97 -1.33 10.44
CA ARG A 43 13.96 -1.43 11.51
C ARG A 43 14.31 -2.56 12.48
N PRO A 44 14.21 -2.35 13.81
CA PRO A 44 14.40 -3.43 14.79
C PRO A 44 13.33 -4.52 14.57
N GLY A 45 13.75 -5.76 14.30
CA GLY A 45 12.86 -6.93 14.29
C GLY A 45 12.75 -7.72 12.98
N LEU A 46 13.25 -7.21 11.84
CA LEU A 46 13.26 -7.96 10.56
C LEU A 46 14.54 -8.76 10.30
N SER A 47 15.53 -8.66 11.18
CA SER A 47 16.78 -9.42 11.09
C SER A 47 16.65 -10.75 11.84
N MET A 48 16.76 -11.87 11.12
CA MET A 48 16.92 -13.22 11.70
C MET A 48 18.26 -13.42 12.44
N SER A 49 19.14 -12.40 12.44
CA SER A 49 20.46 -12.48 13.05
C SER A 49 20.47 -11.89 14.46
N ARG A 50 20.94 -12.70 15.43
CA ARG A 50 21.28 -12.25 16.80
C ARG A 50 22.33 -11.14 16.68
N ARG A 51 21.93 -9.89 16.94
CA ARG A 51 22.79 -8.67 17.05
C ARG A 51 24.15 -8.79 16.33
N PRO A 52 24.21 -8.49 15.02
CA PRO A 52 25.48 -8.41 14.31
C PRO A 52 26.32 -7.23 14.82
N LYS A 53 27.63 -7.42 14.89
CA LYS A 53 28.61 -6.40 15.30
C LYS A 53 28.57 -5.21 14.31
N PRO A 54 28.58 -3.94 14.76
CA PRO A 54 28.36 -2.75 13.90
C PRO A 54 29.36 -2.57 12.76
N GLU A 55 30.50 -3.25 12.81
CA GLU A 55 31.68 -2.93 12.00
C GLU A 55 31.78 -3.75 10.71
N SER A 56 30.82 -4.64 10.41
CA SER A 56 30.93 -5.60 9.29
C SER A 56 29.60 -5.86 8.54
N GLN A 57 28.69 -4.88 8.45
CA GLN A 57 27.54 -5.01 7.56
C GLN A 57 27.79 -4.29 6.25
N VAL A 58 27.88 -5.08 5.17
CA VAL A 58 27.83 -4.55 3.80
C VAL A 58 26.51 -3.76 3.66
N PRO A 59 26.52 -2.54 3.11
CA PRO A 59 25.34 -1.69 3.00
C PRO A 59 24.34 -2.19 1.94
N ILE A 60 23.78 -3.38 2.17
CA ILE A 60 22.75 -4.02 1.36
C ILE A 60 21.63 -4.52 2.27
N HIS A 61 20.38 -4.30 1.87
CA HIS A 61 19.23 -4.84 2.58
C HIS A 61 19.06 -6.32 2.23
N ILE A 62 19.61 -7.22 3.05
CA ILE A 62 19.63 -8.67 2.82
C ILE A 62 18.23 -9.26 2.58
N GLY A 63 17.19 -8.80 3.30
CA GLY A 63 15.82 -9.28 3.12
C GLY A 63 15.25 -9.01 1.71
N ALA A 64 15.23 -7.75 1.30
CA ALA A 64 14.94 -7.30 -0.07
C ALA A 64 15.73 -8.04 -1.16
N HIS A 65 17.03 -8.31 -0.95
CA HIS A 65 17.83 -9.07 -1.90
C HIS A 65 17.33 -10.52 -2.03
N ASN A 66 17.17 -11.21 -0.89
CA ASN A 66 16.66 -12.57 -0.87
C ASN A 66 15.25 -12.67 -1.49
N ALA A 67 14.37 -11.70 -1.23
CA ALA A 67 13.04 -11.67 -1.82
C ALA A 67 13.08 -11.52 -3.35
N ALA A 68 13.99 -10.68 -3.87
CA ALA A 68 14.20 -10.55 -5.31
C ALA A 68 14.69 -11.86 -5.94
N ASP A 69 15.62 -12.57 -5.28
CA ASP A 69 16.13 -13.85 -5.75
C ASP A 69 15.05 -14.94 -5.74
N VAL A 70 14.19 -14.97 -4.71
CA VAL A 70 13.05 -15.88 -4.64
C VAL A 70 12.08 -15.63 -5.80
N LEU A 71 11.74 -14.37 -6.07
CA LEU A 71 10.87 -14.01 -7.20
C LEU A 71 11.50 -14.39 -8.54
N HIS A 72 12.79 -14.11 -8.72
CA HIS A 72 13.53 -14.48 -9.93
C HIS A 72 13.49 -15.98 -10.18
N ASN A 73 13.80 -16.79 -9.17
CA ASN A 73 13.78 -18.25 -9.24
C ASN A 73 12.38 -18.79 -9.52
N CYS A 74 11.35 -18.22 -8.88
CA CYS A 74 9.96 -18.59 -9.10
C CYS A 74 9.55 -18.35 -10.57
N LEU A 75 9.75 -17.13 -11.08
CA LEU A 75 9.44 -16.79 -12.47
C LEU A 75 10.23 -17.66 -13.47
N GLY A 76 11.53 -17.85 -13.22
CA GLY A 76 12.38 -18.69 -14.08
C GLY A 76 11.93 -20.14 -14.13
N THR A 77 11.49 -20.68 -13.00
CA THR A 77 10.95 -22.05 -12.91
C THR A 77 9.69 -22.21 -13.75
N TRP A 78 8.75 -21.28 -13.64
CA TRP A 78 7.52 -21.31 -14.43
C TRP A 78 7.77 -21.12 -15.93
N VAL A 79 8.65 -20.19 -16.31
CA VAL A 79 9.05 -20.01 -17.72
C VAL A 79 9.65 -21.30 -18.28
N ARG A 80 10.58 -21.91 -17.55
CA ARG A 80 11.21 -23.17 -17.95
C ARG A 80 10.20 -24.29 -18.14
N LEU A 81 9.27 -24.45 -17.19
CA LEU A 81 8.23 -25.48 -17.26
C LEU A 81 7.36 -25.33 -18.52
N VAL A 82 6.93 -24.10 -18.82
CA VAL A 82 6.13 -23.83 -20.03
C VAL A 82 6.94 -24.09 -21.29
N CYS A 83 8.18 -23.62 -21.35
CA CYS A 83 9.07 -23.84 -22.49
C CYS A 83 9.29 -25.33 -22.76
N GLU A 84 9.51 -26.13 -21.72
CA GLU A 84 9.74 -27.57 -21.82
C GLU A 84 8.50 -28.32 -22.32
N GLN A 85 7.34 -28.12 -21.68
CA GLN A 85 6.12 -28.83 -22.06
C GLN A 85 5.56 -28.41 -23.43
N ARG A 86 5.83 -27.17 -23.85
CA ARG A 86 5.33 -26.62 -25.13
C ARG A 86 6.33 -26.65 -26.26
N ALA A 87 7.55 -27.16 -26.02
CA ALA A 87 8.67 -27.11 -26.95
C ALA A 87 8.93 -25.70 -27.50
N ILE A 88 8.80 -24.67 -26.64
CA ILE A 88 9.08 -23.28 -26.99
C ILE A 88 10.55 -22.98 -26.68
N VAL A 89 11.30 -22.56 -27.69
CA VAL A 89 12.67 -22.09 -27.50
C VAL A 89 12.65 -20.70 -26.86
N TRP A 90 13.32 -20.55 -25.72
CA TRP A 90 13.53 -19.28 -25.05
C TRP A 90 15.03 -18.99 -24.96
N ASP A 91 15.44 -17.94 -25.65
CA ASP A 91 16.83 -17.49 -25.77
C ASP A 91 17.04 -16.07 -25.21
N LYS A 92 15.99 -15.45 -24.67
CA LYS A 92 16.05 -14.09 -24.15
C LYS A 92 16.51 -14.07 -22.70
N GLY A 93 16.83 -12.86 -22.22
CA GLY A 93 17.40 -12.62 -20.90
C GLY A 93 16.65 -13.29 -19.75
N ASN A 94 17.41 -13.59 -18.70
CA ASN A 94 16.94 -14.25 -17.49
C ASN A 94 16.80 -13.24 -16.34
N ASP A 95 16.28 -12.04 -16.59
CA ASP A 95 15.99 -11.05 -15.54
C ASP A 95 14.49 -11.07 -15.19
N ILE A 96 14.15 -10.61 -13.97
CA ILE A 96 12.79 -10.63 -13.43
C ILE A 96 11.78 -9.97 -14.39
N ILE A 97 12.14 -8.82 -14.98
CA ILE A 97 11.24 -8.05 -15.84
C ILE A 97 10.98 -8.82 -17.14
N THR A 98 12.02 -9.37 -17.75
CA THR A 98 11.91 -10.15 -18.99
C THR A 98 11.09 -11.42 -18.78
N LEU A 99 11.34 -12.17 -17.70
CA LEU A 99 10.59 -13.38 -17.35
C LEU A 99 9.10 -13.06 -17.08
N ALA A 100 8.82 -12.04 -16.26
CA ALA A 100 7.46 -11.61 -15.96
C ALA A 100 6.69 -11.19 -17.22
N LYS A 101 7.35 -10.41 -18.10
CA LYS A 101 6.78 -10.00 -19.39
C LYS A 101 6.47 -11.21 -20.27
N TRP A 102 7.36 -12.19 -20.31
CA TRP A 102 7.15 -13.39 -21.11
C TRP A 102 5.95 -14.19 -20.64
N LEU A 103 5.82 -14.45 -19.33
CA LEU A 103 4.66 -15.16 -18.77
C LEU A 103 3.36 -14.40 -19.04
N ARG A 104 3.40 -13.06 -18.94
CA ARG A 104 2.22 -12.22 -19.20
C ARG A 104 1.73 -12.35 -20.64
N VAL A 105 2.66 -12.38 -21.61
CA VAL A 105 2.35 -12.55 -23.04
C VAL A 105 1.91 -13.98 -23.34
N ASN A 106 2.55 -14.97 -22.72
CA ASN A 106 2.31 -16.40 -22.96
C ASN A 106 1.35 -17.01 -21.92
N MET A 107 0.38 -16.23 -21.42
CA MET A 107 -0.55 -16.67 -20.38
C MET A 107 -1.35 -17.91 -20.78
N ILE A 108 -1.75 -18.01 -22.05
CA ILE A 108 -2.49 -19.17 -22.56
C ILE A 108 -1.60 -20.42 -22.58
N ALA A 109 -0.32 -20.28 -22.94
CA ALA A 109 0.62 -21.38 -22.92
C ALA A 109 0.83 -21.89 -21.49
N LEU A 110 1.01 -20.98 -20.52
CA LEU A 110 1.06 -21.29 -19.10
C LEU A 110 -0.21 -21.99 -18.63
N ALA A 111 -1.39 -21.46 -18.96
CA ALA A 111 -2.66 -22.01 -18.49
C ALA A 111 -2.98 -23.42 -19.01
N LEU A 112 -2.38 -23.80 -20.14
CA LEU A 112 -2.50 -25.15 -20.67
C LEU A 112 -1.47 -26.11 -20.05
N THR A 113 -0.38 -25.61 -19.46
CA THR A 113 0.72 -26.41 -18.91
C THR A 113 0.25 -27.20 -17.69
N GLU A 114 0.54 -28.49 -17.68
CA GLU A 114 0.24 -29.39 -16.55
C GLU A 114 1.06 -28.95 -15.33
N GLY A 115 0.43 -28.86 -14.17
CA GLY A 115 1.03 -28.31 -12.94
C GLY A 115 0.89 -26.80 -12.80
N SER A 116 0.29 -26.08 -13.77
CA SER A 116 0.09 -24.62 -13.68
C SER A 116 -1.01 -24.18 -12.71
N GLU A 117 -1.72 -25.11 -12.09
CA GLU A 117 -2.77 -24.84 -11.10
C GLU A 117 -2.26 -23.98 -9.93
N GLU A 118 -1.01 -24.18 -9.52
CA GLU A 118 -0.38 -23.48 -8.39
C GLU A 118 0.35 -22.20 -8.82
N ALA A 119 0.48 -21.95 -10.13
CA ALA A 119 1.31 -20.87 -10.66
C ALA A 119 0.88 -19.48 -10.17
N TYR A 120 -0.42 -19.25 -10.03
CA TYR A 120 -0.92 -17.98 -9.52
C TYR A 120 -0.51 -17.75 -8.06
N GLU A 121 -0.73 -18.74 -7.19
CA GLU A 121 -0.45 -18.60 -5.76
C GLU A 121 1.06 -18.50 -5.50
N ASP A 122 1.87 -19.29 -6.19
CA ASP A 122 3.34 -19.25 -6.06
C ASP A 122 3.94 -17.92 -6.48
N ILE A 123 3.54 -17.42 -7.66
CA ILE A 123 4.04 -16.13 -8.17
C ILE A 123 3.53 -14.99 -7.29
N LYS A 124 2.26 -15.06 -6.85
CA LYS A 124 1.70 -14.06 -5.96
C LYS A 124 2.44 -14.03 -4.61
N ALA A 125 2.69 -15.18 -4.00
CA ALA A 125 3.41 -15.25 -2.74
C ALA A 125 4.80 -14.61 -2.84
N ALA A 126 5.53 -14.86 -3.93
CA ALA A 126 6.84 -14.27 -4.18
C ALA A 126 6.78 -12.75 -4.42
N ILE A 127 5.73 -12.26 -5.10
CA ILE A 127 5.48 -10.81 -5.28
C ILE A 127 5.13 -10.15 -3.94
N ASP A 128 4.25 -10.76 -3.16
CA ASP A 128 3.84 -10.27 -1.84
C ASP A 128 5.05 -10.22 -0.88
N ASP A 129 5.97 -11.19 -0.97
CA ASP A 129 7.24 -11.16 -0.25
C ASP A 129 8.12 -9.96 -0.63
N CYS A 130 8.22 -9.63 -1.91
CA CYS A 130 8.93 -8.43 -2.35
C CYS A 130 8.26 -7.16 -1.78
N TRP A 131 6.93 -7.06 -1.82
CA TRP A 131 6.20 -5.94 -1.25
C TRP A 131 6.40 -5.81 0.26
N ARG A 132 6.47 -6.93 1.00
CA ARG A 132 6.78 -6.93 2.44
C ARG A 132 8.14 -6.32 2.77
N GLN A 133 9.12 -6.43 1.85
CA GLN A 133 10.45 -5.86 2.04
C GLN A 133 10.52 -4.38 1.68
N ILE A 134 9.68 -3.92 0.75
CA ILE A 134 9.63 -2.51 0.36
C ILE A 134 9.03 -1.72 1.53
N ASP A 135 9.77 -0.74 2.03
CA ASP A 135 9.31 0.13 3.11
C ASP A 135 8.30 1.17 2.57
N ILE A 136 7.12 0.68 2.22
CA ILE A 136 5.95 1.52 1.94
C ILE A 136 5.28 1.75 3.30
N PRO A 137 5.19 3.00 3.79
CA PRO A 137 4.16 3.29 4.79
C PRO A 137 2.86 2.81 4.16
N ALA A 138 2.16 1.86 4.80
CA ALA A 138 0.90 1.35 4.26
C ALA A 138 0.11 2.56 3.75
N ASP A 139 -0.34 2.51 2.49
CA ASP A 139 -1.41 3.40 2.08
C ASP A 139 -2.51 3.11 3.09
N ASP A 140 -2.65 4.00 4.08
CA ASP A 140 -3.68 3.92 5.09
C ASP A 140 -4.99 4.07 4.31
N ASP A 141 -5.54 2.95 3.85
CA ASP A 141 -6.97 2.81 3.73
C ASP A 141 -7.49 2.97 5.16
N ILE A 142 -7.71 4.23 5.54
CA ILE A 142 -8.38 4.60 6.78
C ILE A 142 -9.82 4.15 6.61
N VAL A 143 -10.06 2.85 6.80
CA VAL A 143 -11.36 2.34 7.21
C VAL A 143 -11.59 2.97 8.58
N ILE A 144 -12.38 4.03 8.59
CA ILE A 144 -12.83 4.71 9.80
C ILE A 144 -13.70 3.70 10.55
N ASP A 145 -13.06 2.91 11.42
CA ASP A 145 -13.77 2.15 12.43
C ASP A 145 -14.44 3.16 13.39
N ARG A 146 -15.75 3.01 13.63
CA ARG A 146 -16.51 3.87 14.54
C ARG A 146 -15.88 3.89 15.95
N GLY A 147 -15.08 2.88 16.31
CA GLY A 147 -14.27 2.85 17.53
C GLY A 147 -13.11 3.87 17.55
N ARG A 148 -12.37 4.04 16.45
CA ARG A 148 -11.24 5.01 16.36
C ARG A 148 -11.69 6.47 16.44
N VAL A 149 -12.94 6.76 16.05
CA VAL A 149 -13.54 8.11 16.18
C VAL A 149 -13.62 8.54 17.66
N HIS A 150 -13.79 7.60 18.60
CA HIS A 150 -13.91 7.94 20.03
C HIS A 150 -12.55 8.30 20.67
N GLU A 151 -11.46 7.65 20.24
CA GLU A 151 -10.10 8.00 20.67
C GLU A 151 -9.60 9.28 19.95
N ALA A 152 -9.96 9.47 18.68
CA ALA A 152 -9.65 10.69 17.94
C ALA A 152 -10.32 11.96 18.53
N ASN A 153 -11.46 11.82 19.20
CA ASN A 153 -12.18 12.92 19.86
C ASN A 153 -11.41 13.56 21.02
N LYS A 154 -10.35 12.93 21.54
CA LYS A 154 -9.52 13.47 22.63
C LYS A 154 -8.34 14.30 22.13
N HIS A 155 -8.04 14.32 20.82
CA HIS A 155 -6.91 15.08 20.30
C HIS A 155 -7.18 16.60 20.35
N ILE A 156 -6.23 17.30 20.97
CA ILE A 156 -6.18 18.76 21.03
C ILE A 156 -5.48 19.24 19.75
N VAL A 157 -6.18 20.03 18.96
CA VAL A 157 -5.74 20.55 17.67
C VAL A 157 -5.77 22.07 17.67
N THR A 158 -4.86 22.69 16.93
CA THR A 158 -4.90 24.13 16.64
C THR A 158 -5.57 24.37 15.29
N ALA A 159 -6.00 25.61 15.05
CA ALA A 159 -6.64 26.01 13.79
C ALA A 159 -5.74 25.73 12.56
N ASP A 160 -4.42 25.84 12.70
CA ASP A 160 -3.48 25.60 11.59
C ASP A 160 -3.32 24.11 11.27
N THR A 161 -3.43 23.26 12.30
CA THR A 161 -3.30 21.80 12.16
C THR A 161 -4.59 21.12 11.68
N ILE A 162 -5.72 21.83 11.65
CA ILE A 162 -7.02 21.22 11.32
C ILE A 162 -7.14 20.83 9.85
N GLU A 163 -6.56 21.62 8.94
CA GLU A 163 -6.69 21.41 7.51
C GLU A 163 -6.00 20.12 7.02
N PRO A 164 -4.73 19.83 7.40
CA PRO A 164 -4.12 18.55 7.05
C PRO A 164 -4.85 17.36 7.71
N ILE A 165 -5.39 17.54 8.92
CA ILE A 165 -6.18 16.51 9.60
C ILE A 165 -7.53 16.28 8.88
N ALA A 166 -8.20 17.34 8.44
CA ALA A 166 -9.47 17.27 7.72
C ALA A 166 -9.34 16.52 6.39
N ARG A 167 -8.24 16.74 5.66
CA ARG A 167 -7.94 15.99 4.41
C ARG A 167 -7.78 14.49 4.68
N ARG A 168 -7.23 14.11 5.84
CA ARG A 168 -7.05 12.71 6.25
C ARG A 168 -8.33 12.03 6.73
N ILE A 169 -9.34 12.78 7.15
CA ILE A 169 -10.62 12.27 7.67
C ILE A 169 -11.65 11.99 6.55
N GLY A 170 -11.39 12.47 5.32
CA GLY A 170 -12.25 12.19 4.16
C GLY A 170 -13.54 13.02 4.14
N GLU A 171 -14.67 12.40 3.74
CA GLU A 171 -15.95 13.10 3.53
C GLU A 171 -16.46 13.87 4.77
N MET A 172 -16.12 13.42 5.98
CA MET A 172 -16.48 14.10 7.25
C MET A 172 -15.69 15.39 7.51
N GLY A 173 -14.55 15.59 6.83
CA GLY A 173 -13.71 16.79 6.89
C GLY A 173 -13.88 17.73 5.68
N LYS A 174 -14.82 17.44 4.79
CA LYS A 174 -15.04 18.22 3.56
C LYS A 174 -15.35 19.68 3.90
N LYS A 175 -14.61 20.61 3.30
CA LYS A 175 -14.67 22.07 3.54
C LYS A 175 -14.27 22.54 4.96
N LEU A 176 -13.63 21.68 5.76
CA LEU A 176 -13.06 22.11 7.04
C LEU A 176 -11.66 22.70 6.82
N ASN A 177 -11.54 24.01 7.02
CA ASN A 177 -10.26 24.75 6.94
C ASN A 177 -10.07 25.65 8.18
N ALA A 178 -8.88 26.22 8.34
CA ALA A 178 -8.57 27.11 9.48
C ALA A 178 -9.57 28.29 9.58
N GLN A 179 -9.93 28.88 8.44
CA GLN A 179 -10.91 29.97 8.37
C GLN A 179 -12.30 29.54 8.85
N ARG A 180 -12.73 28.32 8.56
CA ARG A 180 -13.99 27.74 9.03
C ARG A 180 -13.96 27.57 10.55
N VAL A 181 -12.86 27.09 11.12
CA VAL A 181 -12.70 26.99 12.58
C VAL A 181 -12.77 28.37 13.27
N HIS A 182 -12.13 29.39 12.68
CA HIS A 182 -12.26 30.76 13.18
C HIS A 182 -13.70 31.29 13.06
N SER A 183 -14.40 30.99 11.96
CA SER A 183 -15.80 31.38 11.79
C SER A 183 -16.73 30.69 12.79
N LEU A 184 -16.51 29.40 13.09
CA LEU A 184 -17.27 28.63 14.09
C LEU A 184 -17.01 29.14 15.50
N THR A 185 -15.79 29.58 15.80
CA THR A 185 -15.45 30.22 17.06
C THR A 185 -16.14 31.60 17.18
N ARG A 186 -16.11 32.42 16.12
CA ARG A 186 -16.75 33.74 16.11
C ARG A 186 -18.27 33.65 16.20
N GLY A 187 -18.88 32.62 15.60
CA GLY A 187 -20.31 32.30 15.70
C GLY A 187 -20.74 31.67 17.03
N GLY A 188 -19.81 31.47 17.98
CA GLY A 188 -20.11 30.91 19.31
C GLY A 188 -20.43 29.41 19.31
N HIS A 189 -20.24 28.71 18.19
CA HIS A 189 -20.52 27.28 18.05
C HIS A 189 -19.36 26.39 18.51
N LEU A 190 -18.18 26.96 18.73
CA LEU A 190 -16.97 26.26 19.16
C LEU A 190 -16.29 27.05 20.28
N ARG A 191 -15.98 26.37 21.40
CA ARG A 191 -15.25 26.95 22.52
C ARG A 191 -13.82 26.39 22.55
N PRO A 192 -12.79 27.25 22.68
CA PRO A 192 -11.43 26.77 22.86
C PRO A 192 -11.27 26.12 24.25
N VAL A 193 -10.51 25.03 24.31
CA VAL A 193 -10.23 24.28 25.54
C VAL A 193 -9.10 24.92 26.34
N SER A 194 -8.13 25.49 25.64
CA SER A 194 -7.02 26.24 26.22
C SER A 194 -6.52 27.28 25.21
N SER A 195 -5.85 28.31 25.71
CA SER A 195 -5.13 29.29 24.90
C SER A 195 -3.70 29.40 25.41
N ASP A 196 -2.75 29.35 24.49
CA ASP A 196 -1.34 29.63 24.80
C ASP A 196 -1.16 31.12 25.13
N PRO A 197 -0.70 31.49 26.34
CA PRO A 197 -0.47 32.88 26.72
C PRO A 197 0.60 33.59 25.87
N ASP A 198 1.59 32.84 25.37
CA ASP A 198 2.76 33.42 24.70
C ASP A 198 2.54 33.63 23.20
N THR A 199 1.77 32.74 22.57
CA THR A 199 1.53 32.77 21.11
C THR A 199 0.11 33.19 20.74
N GLY A 200 -0.81 33.32 21.71
CA GLY A 200 -2.22 33.63 21.48
C GLY A 200 -3.00 32.53 20.75
N LYS A 201 -2.39 31.36 20.54
CA LYS A 201 -2.98 30.24 19.81
C LYS A 201 -4.06 29.57 20.63
N LYS A 202 -5.20 29.32 20.00
CA LYS A 202 -6.35 28.65 20.60
C LYS A 202 -6.33 27.16 20.26
N PHE A 203 -6.49 26.35 21.29
CA PHE A 203 -6.56 24.90 21.19
C PHE A 203 -8.01 24.43 21.26
N TYR A 204 -8.36 23.50 20.39
CA TYR A 204 -9.72 22.96 20.24
C TYR A 204 -9.67 21.45 20.31
N ARG A 205 -10.75 20.81 20.80
CA ARG A 205 -10.90 19.36 20.67
C ARG A 205 -11.37 19.04 19.25
N LEU A 206 -10.72 18.08 18.60
CA LEU A 206 -11.08 17.67 17.25
C LEU A 206 -12.54 17.21 17.16
N GLY A 207 -13.04 16.50 18.18
CA GLY A 207 -14.43 16.06 18.26
C GLY A 207 -15.44 17.22 18.27
N ASP A 208 -15.16 18.28 19.02
CA ASP A 208 -16.04 19.46 19.10
C ASP A 208 -16.05 20.24 17.76
N VAL A 209 -14.90 20.30 17.09
CA VAL A 209 -14.77 20.93 15.77
C VAL A 209 -15.59 20.19 14.71
N LEU A 210 -15.45 18.86 14.65
CA LEU A 210 -16.19 18.02 13.69
C LEU A 210 -17.70 18.04 13.96
N HIS A 211 -18.10 18.02 15.23
CA HIS A 211 -19.50 18.10 15.62
C HIS A 211 -20.12 19.46 15.25
N ALA A 212 -19.42 20.58 15.53
CA ALA A 212 -19.88 21.91 15.17
C ALA A 212 -19.99 22.09 13.64
N HIS A 213 -19.02 21.58 12.88
CA HIS A 213 -19.02 21.63 11.42
C HIS A 213 -20.22 20.88 10.82
N ASN A 214 -20.42 19.61 11.23
CA ASN A 214 -21.52 18.79 10.73
C ASN A 214 -22.91 19.36 11.08
N ASN A 215 -23.06 19.95 12.26
CA ASN A 215 -24.33 20.56 12.65
C ASN A 215 -24.64 21.85 11.88
N CYS A 216 -23.63 22.65 11.54
CA CYS A 216 -23.80 23.81 10.67
C CYS A 216 -24.14 23.39 9.23
N GLU A 217 -23.46 22.38 8.66
CA GLU A 217 -23.78 21.90 7.31
C GLU A 217 -25.19 21.30 7.21
N LYS A 218 -25.63 20.55 8.24
CA LYS A 218 -27.01 20.02 8.30
C LYS A 218 -28.05 21.15 8.41
N ARG A 219 -27.75 22.25 9.12
CA ARG A 219 -28.65 23.41 9.21
C ARG A 219 -28.71 24.20 7.91
N ASP A 220 -27.59 24.36 7.21
CA ASP A 220 -27.53 25.05 5.92
C ASP A 220 -28.30 24.27 4.83
N ARG A 221 -28.17 22.93 4.83
CA ARG A 221 -28.99 22.05 3.95
C ARG A 221 -30.50 22.14 4.23
N LYS A 222 -30.89 22.36 5.49
CA LYS A 222 -32.31 22.45 5.90
C LYS A 222 -32.93 23.83 5.66
N LYS A 223 -32.12 24.88 5.46
CA LYS A 223 -32.58 26.24 5.11
C LYS A 223 -32.66 26.49 3.60
N GLY A 224 -32.01 25.65 2.80
CA GLY A 224 -32.00 25.72 1.33
C GLY A 224 -32.93 24.71 0.64
N ALA A 225 -33.77 24.00 1.40
CA ALA A 225 -34.85 23.14 0.93
C ALA A 225 -36.18 23.72 1.43
#